data_AF-A0A949ZVF3-F1
#
_entry.id   AF-A0A949ZVF3-F1
#
_cell.length_a   1.000
_cell.length_b   1.000
_cell.length_c   1.000
_cell.angle_alpha   90.00
_cell.angle_beta   90.00
_cell.angle_gamma   90.00
#
_symmetry.space_group_name_H-M   'P 1'
#
loop_
_entity.id
_entity.type
_entity.pdbx_description
1 polymer ?
#
loop_
_entity_poly.entity_id
_entity_poly.type
_entity_poly.pdbx_seq_one_letter_code
_entity_poly.pdbx_strand_id
1 'polypeptide(L)'
;MKFQQELARVIAAAWLLATGTDYRFRRTEGPPRRRSTRMMHRYVDALTRLSTRNAGVRLRLLEVFHLLHPPAALFGPRVLGPMAWDWLTHDAAE
;
A
#
# COMPACT_ATOMS: atom_id res chain seq x y z
N MET A 1 11.09 9.31 27.94
CA MET A 1 11.67 8.95 26.63
C MET A 1 11.22 7.56 26.12
N LYS A 2 11.31 6.46 26.90
CA LYS A 2 10.84 5.12 26.46
C LYS A 2 9.40 5.09 25.89
N PHE A 3 8.45 5.74 26.57
CA PHE A 3 7.06 5.81 26.12
C PHE A 3 6.91 6.39 24.70
N GLN A 4 7.60 7.49 24.40
CA GLN A 4 7.54 8.11 23.07
C GLN A 4 8.18 7.24 21.99
N GLN A 5 9.22 6.46 22.33
CA GLN A 5 9.84 5.52 21.38
C GLN A 5 8.94 4.32 21.06
N GLU A 6 8.28 3.75 22.08
CA GLU A 6 7.31 2.68 21.86
C GLU A 6 6.10 3.16 21.07
N LEU A 7 5.57 4.34 21.42
CA LEU A 7 4.49 4.98 20.68
C LEU A 7 4.89 5.24 19.22
N ALA A 8 6.09 5.77 18.98
CA ALA A 8 6.61 6.01 17.64
C ALA A 8 6.66 4.73 16.79
N ARG A 9 7.05 3.58 17.37
CA ARG A 9 7.06 2.30 16.63
C ARG A 9 5.67 1.84 16.25
N VAL A 10 4.68 2.02 17.13
CA VAL A 10 3.29 1.63 16.86
C VAL A 10 2.66 2.53 15.78
N ILE A 11 2.86 3.84 15.88
CA ILE A 11 2.24 4.79 14.95
C ILE A 11 3.01 4.92 13.62
N ALA A 12 4.28 4.52 13.55
CA ALA A 12 5.11 4.66 12.35
C ALA A 12 4.44 4.05 11.10
N ALA A 13 3.79 2.89 11.26
CA ALA A 13 3.06 2.22 10.21
C ALA A 13 1.87 3.04 9.68
N ALA A 14 1.03 3.55 10.59
CA ALA A 14 -0.11 4.42 10.25
C ALA A 14 0.36 5.74 9.64
N TRP A 15 1.44 6.31 10.20
CA TRP A 15 2.05 7.56 9.76
C TRP A 15 2.65 7.45 8.35
N LEU A 16 3.34 6.35 8.04
CA LEU A 16 3.85 6.05 6.70
C LEU A 16 2.72 5.85 5.69
N LEU A 17 1.61 5.22 6.10
CA LEU A 17 0.45 5.03 5.24
C LEU A 17 -0.20 6.38 4.89
N ALA A 18 -0.37 7.25 5.89
CA ALA A 18 -0.97 8.59 5.72
C ALA A 18 -0.06 9.56 4.93
N THR A 19 1.24 9.55 5.21
CA THR A 19 2.20 10.46 4.55
C THR A 19 2.71 9.93 3.20
N GLY A 20 2.53 8.64 2.91
CA GLY A 20 2.89 8.05 1.61
C GLY A 20 2.08 8.62 0.45
N THR A 21 0.85 9.04 0.70
CA THR A 21 0.01 9.77 -0.26
C THR A 21 0.45 11.21 -0.46
N ASP A 22 1.05 11.86 0.54
CA ASP A 22 1.55 13.24 0.44
C ASP A 22 2.77 13.36 -0.49
N TYR A 23 3.50 12.26 -0.71
CA TYR A 23 4.54 12.17 -1.74
C TYR A 23 4.02 12.32 -3.18
N ARG A 24 2.70 12.30 -3.41
CA ARG A 24 2.09 12.57 -4.72
C ARG A 24 2.09 14.06 -5.08
N PHE A 25 2.23 14.96 -4.11
CA PHE A 25 2.23 16.40 -4.38
C PHE A 25 3.58 16.86 -4.91
N ARG A 26 3.57 17.54 -6.07
CA ARG A 26 4.76 18.04 -6.80
C ARG A 26 5.59 19.07 -6.00
N ARG A 27 5.10 19.51 -4.84
CA ARG A 27 5.67 20.59 -4.01
C ARG A 27 6.51 20.09 -2.83
N THR A 28 6.63 18.78 -2.64
CA THR A 28 7.44 18.20 -1.56
C THR A 28 8.91 18.24 -1.97
N GLU A 29 9.71 19.06 -1.28
CA GLU A 29 11.17 19.07 -1.45
C GLU A 29 11.76 17.78 -0.87
N GLY A 30 12.28 16.92 -1.76
CA GLY A 30 12.92 15.65 -1.42
C GLY A 30 13.76 15.11 -2.58
N PRO A 31 14.75 14.24 -2.31
CA PRO A 31 15.72 13.77 -3.31
C PRO A 31 15.04 13.11 -4.53
N PRO A 32 15.68 13.14 -5.71
CA PRO A 32 15.02 13.04 -7.03
C PRO A 32 14.08 11.83 -7.13
N ARG A 33 12.93 12.03 -7.80
CA ARG A 33 11.87 11.03 -8.08
C ARG A 33 12.49 9.69 -8.47
N ARG A 34 12.71 8.80 -7.48
CA ARG A 34 13.31 7.48 -7.71
C ARG A 34 12.29 6.60 -8.42
N ARG A 35 12.78 5.68 -9.26
CA ARG A 35 11.96 4.65 -9.93
C ARG A 35 11.09 3.84 -8.94
N SER A 36 11.57 3.69 -7.70
CA SER A 36 10.84 3.04 -6.60
C SER A 36 9.51 3.73 -6.26
N THR A 37 9.45 5.05 -6.26
CA THR A 37 8.22 5.81 -5.97
C THR A 37 7.17 5.58 -7.06
N ARG A 38 7.61 5.52 -8.32
CA ARG A 38 6.74 5.23 -9.47
C ARG A 38 6.17 3.82 -9.42
N MET A 39 6.98 2.85 -8.99
CA MET A 39 6.56 1.46 -8.79
C MET A 39 5.53 1.35 -7.66
N MET A 40 5.74 2.05 -6.55
CA MET A 40 4.78 2.08 -5.43
C MET A 40 3.43 2.69 -5.86
N HIS A 41 3.44 3.76 -6.65
CA HIS A 41 2.18 4.33 -7.15
C HIS A 41 1.40 3.37 -8.04
N ARG A 42 2.08 2.72 -8.99
CA ARG A 42 1.44 1.68 -9.84
C ARG A 42 0.86 0.54 -9.01
N TYR A 43 1.59 0.12 -7.97
CA TYR A 43 1.13 -0.90 -7.04
C TYR A 43 -0.16 -0.49 -6.33
N VAL A 44 -0.20 0.71 -5.76
CA VAL A 44 -1.38 1.23 -5.05
C VAL A 44 -2.58 1.39 -5.99
N ASP A 45 -2.36 1.86 -7.22
CA ASP A 45 -3.43 2.03 -8.21
C ASP A 45 -4.02 0.67 -8.62
N ALA A 46 -3.17 -0.33 -8.87
CA ALA A 46 -3.59 -1.69 -9.19
C ALA A 46 -4.28 -2.37 -7.99
N LEU A 47 -3.76 -2.19 -6.77
CA LEU A 47 -4.37 -2.67 -5.53
C LEU A 47 -5.79 -2.10 -5.35
N THR A 48 -5.94 -0.80 -5.58
CA THR A 48 -7.22 -0.11 -5.46
C THR A 48 -8.21 -0.64 -6.50
N ARG A 49 -7.79 -0.80 -7.76
CA ARG A 49 -8.62 -1.40 -8.81
C ARG A 49 -9.03 -2.83 -8.44
N LEU A 50 -8.09 -3.66 -8.01
CA LEU A 50 -8.36 -5.05 -7.62
C LEU A 50 -9.33 -5.15 -6.43
N SER A 51 -9.21 -4.24 -5.46
CA SER A 51 -10.12 -4.18 -4.30
C SER A 51 -11.60 -3.96 -4.70
N THR A 52 -11.87 -3.36 -5.86
CA THR A 52 -13.25 -3.19 -6.34
C THR A 52 -13.88 -4.49 -6.84
N ARG A 53 -13.05 -5.44 -7.30
CA ARG A 53 -13.47 -6.70 -7.93
C ARG A 53 -13.25 -7.92 -7.04
N ASN A 54 -12.34 -7.86 -6.06
CA ASN A 54 -12.01 -8.95 -5.15
C ASN A 54 -12.32 -8.59 -3.69
N ALA A 55 -13.32 -9.26 -3.11
CA ALA A 55 -13.75 -9.02 -1.74
C ALA A 55 -12.67 -9.34 -0.68
N GLY A 56 -11.81 -10.33 -0.92
CA GLY A 56 -10.72 -10.69 -0.01
C GLY A 56 -9.64 -9.62 0.05
N VAL A 57 -9.26 -9.06 -1.10
CA VAL A 57 -8.32 -7.94 -1.18
C VAL A 57 -8.94 -6.67 -0.56
N ARG A 58 -10.23 -6.43 -0.78
CA ARG A 58 -10.96 -5.32 -0.16
C ARG A 58 -11.00 -5.42 1.35
N LEU A 59 -11.30 -6.61 1.89
CA LEU A 59 -11.30 -6.85 3.33
C LEU A 59 -9.92 -6.58 3.92
N ARG A 60 -8.85 -7.05 3.26
CA ARG A 60 -7.48 -6.82 3.74
C ARG A 60 -7.09 -5.34 3.73
N LEU A 61 -7.52 -4.60 2.71
CA LEU A 61 -7.33 -3.16 2.62
C LEU A 61 -8.03 -2.44 3.79
N LEU A 62 -9.29 -2.80 4.06
CA LEU A 62 -10.05 -2.25 5.17
C LEU A 62 -9.42 -2.60 6.53
N GLU A 63 -8.99 -3.84 6.73
CA GLU A 63 -8.31 -4.27 7.96
C GLU A 63 -7.05 -3.43 8.24
N VAL A 64 -6.26 -3.13 7.20
CA VAL A 64 -5.07 -2.29 7.34
C VAL A 64 -5.42 -0.82 7.59
N PHE A 65 -6.45 -0.30 6.91
CA PHE A 65 -6.95 1.06 7.15
C PHE A 65 -7.51 1.25 8.56
N HIS A 66 -8.11 0.20 9.13
CA HIS A 66 -8.59 0.18 10.52
C HIS A 66 -7.50 -0.26 11.50
N LEU A 67 -6.24 -0.34 11.08
CA LEU A 67 -5.07 -0.69 11.90
C LEU A 67 -5.17 -2.07 12.59
N LEU A 68 -6.06 -2.95 12.13
CA LEU A 68 -6.16 -4.33 12.60
C LEU A 68 -4.94 -5.15 12.17
N HIS A 69 -4.29 -4.73 11.08
CA HIS A 69 -3.08 -5.33 10.58
C HIS A 69 -2.07 -4.29 10.09
N PRO A 70 -0.76 -4.61 10.14
CA PRO A 70 0.27 -3.69 9.68
C PRO A 70 0.20 -3.46 8.15
N PRO A 71 0.64 -2.31 7.64
CA PRO A 71 0.69 -2.00 6.20
C PRO A 71 1.45 -3.03 5.37
N ALA A 72 2.47 -3.66 5.96
CA ALA A 72 3.23 -4.75 5.35
C ALA A 72 2.33 -5.93 4.91
N ALA A 73 1.17 -6.10 5.57
CA ALA A 73 0.20 -7.13 5.21
C ALA A 73 -0.44 -6.93 3.82
N LEU A 74 -0.42 -5.70 3.29
CA LEU A 74 -0.83 -5.44 1.91
C LEU A 74 0.13 -6.04 0.90
N PHE A 75 1.39 -6.30 1.28
CA PHE A 75 2.40 -6.95 0.43
C PHE A 75 2.49 -8.46 0.71
N GLY A 76 1.53 -9.01 1.46
CA GLY A 76 1.47 -10.44 1.77
C GLY A 76 0.85 -11.28 0.65
N PRO A 77 0.94 -12.61 0.74
CA PRO A 77 0.45 -13.54 -0.28
C PRO A 77 -1.07 -13.44 -0.51
N ARG A 78 -1.84 -13.01 0.51
CA ARG A 78 -3.29 -12.78 0.40
C ARG A 78 -3.68 -11.65 -0.56
N VAL A 79 -2.75 -10.74 -0.86
CA VAL A 79 -2.97 -9.63 -1.79
C VAL A 79 -2.17 -9.86 -3.08
N LEU A 80 -0.91 -10.28 -2.96
CA LEU A 80 -0.05 -10.54 -4.11
C LEU A 80 -0.54 -11.71 -4.98
N GLY A 81 -1.12 -12.77 -4.40
CA GLY A 81 -1.65 -13.91 -5.15
C GLY A 81 -2.80 -13.50 -6.09
N PRO A 82 -3.88 -12.89 -5.57
CA PRO A 82 -4.96 -12.37 -6.40
C PRO A 82 -4.50 -11.31 -7.42
N MET A 83 -3.49 -10.50 -7.06
CA MET A 83 -2.95 -9.47 -7.94
C MET A 83 -2.14 -10.05 -9.10
N ALA A 84 -1.29 -11.05 -8.83
CA ALA A 84 -0.58 -11.78 -9.87
C ALA A 84 -1.55 -12.52 -10.81
N TRP A 85 -2.64 -13.05 -10.26
CA TRP A 85 -3.70 -13.68 -11.06
C TRP A 85 -4.46 -12.68 -11.94
N ASP A 86 -4.82 -11.52 -11.41
CA ASP A 86 -5.47 -10.44 -12.18
C ASP A 86 -4.56 -9.94 -13.32
N TRP A 87 -3.25 -9.86 -13.07
CA TRP A 87 -2.27 -9.51 -14.11
C TRP A 87 -2.14 -10.60 -15.17
N LEU A 88 -2.03 -11.87 -14.78
CA LEU A 88 -2.00 -13.00 -15.73
C LEU A 88 -3.26 -13.05 -16.62
N THR A 89 -4.42 -12.69 -16.07
CA THR A 89 -5.69 -12.70 -16.81
C THR A 89 -5.93 -11.45 -17.65
N HIS A 90 -5.39 -10.28 -17.27
CA HIS A 90 -5.46 -9.06 -18.10
C HIS A 90 -4.37 -9.00 -19.17
N ASP A 91 -3.15 -9.51 -18.94
CA ASP A 91 -2.09 -9.61 -19.98
C ASP A 91 -2.44 -10.65 -21.06
N ALA A 92 -3.32 -11.61 -20.78
CA ALA A 92 -3.80 -12.57 -21.78
C ALA A 92 -4.92 -12.03 -22.69
N ALA A 93 -5.40 -10.80 -22.44
CA ALA A 93 -6.50 -10.17 -23.17
C ALA A 93 -6.05 -8.99 -24.07
N GLU A 94 -4.75 -8.67 -24.11
CA GLU A 94 -4.12 -7.80 -25.12
C GLU A 94 -3.32 -8.65 -26.12
#